data_AF-A0A1Y4J4Z6-F1
#
_entry.id   AF-A0A1Y4J4Z6-F1
#
_cell.length_a   1.000
_cell.length_b   1.000
_cell.length_c   1.000
_cell.angle_alpha   90.00
_cell.angle_beta   90.00
_cell.angle_gamma   90.00
#
_symmetry.space_group_name_H-M   'P 1'
#
loop_
_entity.id
_entity.type
_entity.pdbx_description
1 polymer ?
#
loop_
_entity_poly.entity_id
_entity_poly.type
_entity_poly.pdbx_seq_one_letter_code
_entity_poly.pdbx_strand_id
1 'polypeptide(L)'
;MNKLHKMHEWENFNPGYTFEHVFYTDKSQEIRKIIGAVPELKRVLVNGVKQNVTWHRRVRWDGFGRCYAINSNSRLRQYDIPLSK
;
A
#
# COMPACT_ATOMS: atom_id res chain seq x y z
N MET A 1 -6.32 13.01 -16.72
CA MET A 1 -6.42 14.03 -15.64
C MET A 1 -5.92 13.38 -14.35
N ASN A 2 -4.92 13.96 -13.69
CA ASN A 2 -4.41 13.45 -12.41
C ASN A 2 -5.31 13.99 -11.28
N LYS A 3 -6.36 13.25 -10.92
CA LYS A 3 -7.25 13.60 -9.81
C LYS A 3 -6.88 12.75 -8.59
N LEU A 4 -7.01 13.31 -7.39
CA LEU A 4 -6.94 12.54 -6.16
C LEU A 4 -8.28 11.87 -5.87
N HIS A 5 -8.24 10.79 -5.09
CA HIS A 5 -9.40 9.93 -4.87
C HIS A 5 -9.81 9.92 -3.40
N LYS A 6 -11.10 9.74 -3.13
CA LYS A 6 -11.65 9.59 -1.77
C LYS A 6 -11.49 8.15 -1.28
N MET A 7 -11.60 7.93 0.03
CA MET A 7 -11.41 6.60 0.65
C MET A 7 -12.23 5.48 -0.01
N HIS A 8 -13.49 5.72 -0.37
CA HIS A 8 -14.32 4.70 -1.01
C HIS A 8 -13.72 4.18 -2.34
N GLU A 9 -13.06 5.03 -3.13
CA GLU A 9 -12.40 4.61 -4.37
C GLU A 9 -11.17 3.76 -4.04
N TRP A 10 -10.41 4.15 -3.01
CA TRP A 10 -9.26 3.38 -2.55
C TRP A 10 -9.65 1.99 -2.05
N GLU A 11 -10.74 1.88 -1.29
CA GLU A 11 -11.28 0.60 -0.82
C GLU A 11 -11.79 -0.26 -1.98
N ASN A 12 -12.47 0.33 -2.96
CA ASN A 12 -12.97 -0.38 -4.14
C ASN A 12 -11.83 -0.99 -4.99
N PHE A 13 -10.69 -0.32 -5.08
CA PHE A 13 -9.52 -0.80 -5.82
C PHE A 13 -8.50 -1.56 -4.97
N ASN A 14 -8.75 -1.75 -3.67
CA ASN A 14 -7.81 -2.38 -2.76
C ASN A 14 -7.73 -3.90 -3.02
N PRO A 15 -6.59 -4.46 -3.44
CA PRO A 15 -6.45 -5.89 -3.72
C PRO A 15 -6.25 -6.75 -2.47
N GLY A 16 -6.57 -6.23 -1.28
CA GLY A 16 -6.36 -6.90 0.02
C GLY A 16 -5.18 -6.38 0.82
N TYR A 17 -4.75 -5.14 0.60
CA TYR A 17 -3.75 -4.46 1.41
C TYR A 17 -4.37 -3.87 2.68
N THR A 18 -3.54 -3.70 3.70
CA THR A 18 -3.96 -3.07 4.95
C THR A 18 -3.65 -1.58 4.89
N PHE A 19 -4.64 -0.72 5.14
CA PHE A 19 -4.44 0.71 5.32
C PHE A 19 -4.42 1.03 6.81
N GLU A 20 -3.31 1.59 7.30
CA GLU A 20 -3.10 1.89 8.74
C GLU A 20 -3.30 3.37 9.03
N HIS A 21 -2.70 4.25 8.22
CA HIS A 21 -2.79 5.70 8.38
C HIS A 21 -3.08 6.37 7.05
N VAL A 22 -4.18 7.10 6.99
CA VAL A 22 -4.65 7.80 5.79
C VAL A 22 -4.50 9.30 6.01
N PHE A 23 -3.84 9.97 5.06
CA PHE A 23 -3.63 11.42 5.08
C PHE A 23 -4.51 12.06 4.03
N TYR A 24 -5.42 12.92 4.49
CA TYR A 24 -6.38 13.62 3.65
C TYR A 24 -5.90 15.03 3.32
N THR A 25 -6.37 15.57 2.20
CA THR A 25 -6.32 16.99 1.88
C THR A 25 -7.33 17.75 2.74
N ASP A 26 -6.97 18.95 3.19
CA ASP A 26 -7.75 19.69 4.18
C ASP A 26 -9.18 20.06 3.72
N LYS A 27 -9.37 20.32 2.41
CA LYS A 27 -10.64 20.84 1.86
C LYS A 27 -11.53 19.79 1.20
N SER A 28 -10.97 18.93 0.35
CA SER A 28 -11.73 17.98 -0.48
C SER A 28 -11.86 16.58 0.13
N GLN A 29 -11.19 16.31 1.25
CA GLN A 29 -11.10 14.98 1.87
C GLN A 29 -10.59 13.89 0.89
N GLU A 30 -9.82 14.30 -0.11
CA GLU A 30 -9.13 13.39 -1.02
C GLU A 30 -7.85 12.89 -0.35
N ILE A 31 -7.45 11.66 -0.68
CA ILE A 31 -6.30 11.04 -0.06
C ILE A 31 -5.04 11.46 -0.81
N ARG A 32 -4.07 12.00 -0.06
CA ARG A 32 -2.76 12.44 -0.56
C ARG A 32 -1.65 11.44 -0.26
N LYS A 33 -1.85 10.60 0.75
CA LYS A 33 -0.92 9.54 1.14
C LYS A 33 -1.63 8.50 2.00
N ILE A 34 -1.23 7.24 1.85
CA ILE A 34 -1.57 6.16 2.78
C ILE A 34 -0.28 5.51 3.28
N ILE A 35 -0.22 5.18 4.57
CA ILE A 35 0.74 4.23 5.14
C ILE A 35 -0.04 2.97 5.50
N GLY A 36 0.57 1.82 5.21
CA GLY A 36 -0.06 0.54 5.52
C GLY A 36 0.88 -0.62 5.25
N ALA A 37 0.32 -1.78 4.93
CA ALA A 37 1.09 -2.99 4.71
C ALA A 37 0.56 -3.83 3.56
N VAL A 38 1.47 -4.56 2.91
CA VAL A 38 1.16 -5.55 1.87
C VAL A 38 1.58 -6.95 2.34
N PRO A 39 0.82 -7.99 1.99
CA PRO A 39 1.23 -9.36 2.27
C PRO A 39 2.37 -9.77 1.33
N GLU A 40 3.44 -10.31 1.90
CA GLU A 40 4.57 -10.91 1.19
C GLU A 40 4.82 -12.31 1.75
N LEU A 41 5.12 -13.28 0.89
CA LEU A 41 5.61 -14.58 1.34
C LEU A 41 7.11 -14.47 1.59
N LYS A 42 7.51 -14.63 2.84
CA LYS A 42 8.92 -14.67 3.24
C LYS A 42 9.32 -16.11 3.52
N ARG A 43 10.39 -16.56 2.87
CA ARG A 43 11.01 -17.85 3.20
C ARG A 43 11.86 -17.69 4.45
N VAL A 44 11.52 -18.41 5.51
CA VAL A 44 12.19 -18.37 6.81
C VAL A 44 12.61 -19.77 7.23
N LEU A 45 13.63 -19.85 8.08
CA LEU A 45 14.02 -21.09 8.74
C LEU A 45 13.38 -21.09 10.12
N VAL A 46 12.46 -22.03 10.36
CA VAL A 46 11.85 -22.23 11.68
C VAL A 46 12.20 -23.64 12.11
N ASN A 47 12.89 -23.76 13.25
CA ASN A 47 13.34 -25.03 13.81
C ASN A 47 14.09 -25.93 12.80
N GLY A 48 14.94 -25.34 11.97
CA GLY A 48 15.73 -26.07 10.96
C GLY A 48 14.97 -26.41 9.67
N VAL A 49 13.68 -26.11 9.57
CA VAL A 49 12.86 -26.35 8.37
C VAL A 49 12.62 -25.04 7.62
N LYS A 50 12.82 -25.06 6.30
CA LYS A 50 12.51 -23.92 5.43
C LYS A 50 11.01 -23.87 5.17
N GLN A 51 10.34 -22.84 5.65
CA GLN A 51 8.91 -22.63 5.45
C GLN A 51 8.63 -21.23 4.87
N ASN A 52 7.53 -21.11 4.12
CA ASN A 52 7.02 -19.82 3.67
C ASN A 52 6.04 -19.30 4.73
N VAL A 53 6.28 -18.10 5.23
CA VAL A 53 5.37 -17.42 6.15
C VAL A 53 4.85 -16.15 5.50
N THR A 54 3.57 -15.86 5.72
CA THR A 54 2.99 -14.57 5.33
C THR A 54 3.54 -13.49 6.24
N TRP A 55 4.24 -12.54 5.66
CA TRP A 55 4.79 -11.36 6.31
C TRP A 55 4.03 -10.12 5.82
N HIS A 56 3.82 -9.14 6.69
CA HIS A 56 3.19 -7.88 6.31
C HIS A 56 4.26 -6.81 6.17
N ARG A 57 4.66 -6.51 4.94
CA ARG A 57 5.65 -5.48 4.66
C ARG A 57 5.00 -4.10 4.74
N ARG A 58 5.52 -3.24 5.62
CA ARG A 58 5.09 -1.84 5.71
C ARG A 58 5.51 -1.06 4.46
N VAL A 59 4.58 -0.31 3.90
CA VAL A 59 4.74 0.49 2.69
C VAL A 59 3.96 1.80 2.80
N ARG A 60 4.12 2.67 1.81
CA ARG A 60 3.32 3.87 1.64
C ARG A 60 2.86 4.02 0.19
N TRP A 61 1.65 4.53 0.00
CA TRP A 61 1.13 4.94 -1.30
C TRP A 61 1.06 6.46 -1.38
N ASP A 62 1.38 7.02 -2.53
CA ASP A 62 1.07 8.42 -2.85
C ASP A 62 -0.41 8.58 -3.23
N GLY A 63 -0.90 9.81 -3.36
CA GLY A 63 -2.30 10.09 -3.71
C GLY A 63 -2.77 9.53 -5.07
N PHE A 64 -1.86 8.99 -5.89
CA PHE A 64 -2.14 8.39 -7.19
C PHE A 64 -2.00 6.86 -7.17
N GLY A 65 -1.88 6.26 -5.98
CA GLY A 65 -1.81 4.81 -5.81
C GLY A 65 -0.44 4.22 -6.09
N ARG A 66 0.62 5.03 -6.28
CA ARG A 66 1.98 4.50 -6.48
C ARG A 66 2.58 4.09 -5.14
N CYS A 67 3.07 2.87 -5.06
CA CYS A 67 3.61 2.28 -3.85
C CYS A 67 5.12 2.49 -3.73
N TYR A 68 5.57 2.76 -2.51
CA TYR A 68 6.96 2.94 -2.14
C TYR A 68 7.27 2.20 -0.85
N ALA A 69 8.53 1.82 -0.67
CA ALA A 69 9.01 1.35 0.62
C ALA A 69 8.77 2.42 1.71
N ILE A 70 8.46 1.98 2.93
CA ILE A 70 8.11 2.89 4.03
C ILE A 70 9.25 3.86 4.38
N ASN A 71 10.50 3.37 4.35
CA ASN A 71 11.70 4.10 4.79
C ASN A 71 12.55 4.64 3.63
N SER A 72 12.12 4.51 2.38
CA SER A 72 12.86 5.01 1.23
C SER A 72 11.95 5.49 0.09
N ASN A 73 12.56 6.05 -0.96
CA ASN A 73 11.86 6.41 -2.20
C ASN A 73 11.88 5.27 -3.25
N SER A 74 12.27 4.06 -2.85
CA SER A 74 12.27 2.90 -3.74
C SER A 74 10.83 2.52 -4.08
N ARG A 75 10.47 2.62 -5.37
CA ARG A 75 9.13 2.31 -5.87
C ARG A 75 8.90 0.80 -5.92
N LEU A 76 7.75 0.34 -5.44
CA LEU A 76 7.33 -1.06 -5.40
C LEU A 76 6.13 -1.25 -6.32
N ARG A 77 6.38 -1.22 -7.64
CA ARG A 77 5.32 -1.18 -8.67
C ARG A 77 4.34 -2.34 -8.60
N GLN A 78 4.78 -3.50 -8.13
CA GLN A 78 3.92 -4.68 -7.95
C GLN A 78 2.82 -4.47 -6.90
N TYR A 79 2.94 -3.42 -6.07
CA TYR A 79 1.96 -3.05 -5.06
C TYR A 79 1.26 -1.73 -5.37
N ASP A 80 1.39 -1.20 -6.58
CA ASP A 80 0.63 -0.03 -7.00
C ASP A 80 -0.89 -0.36 -6.98
N ILE A 81 -1.71 0.62 -6.59
CA ILE A 81 -3.17 0.54 -6.63
C ILE A 81 -3.64 1.33 -7.86
N PRO A 82 -4.34 0.70 -8.83
CA PRO A 82 -4.73 1.35 -10.07
C PRO A 82 -5.99 2.21 -9.88
N LEU A 83 -5.84 3.37 -9.23
CA LEU A 83 -6.95 4.27 -8.91
C LEU A 83 -7.53 4.99 -10.13
N SER A 84 -6.83 5.01 -11.27
CA SER A 84 -7.32 5.59 -12.52
C SER A 84 -7.86 4.52 -13.47
N LYS A 85 -9.11 4.68 -13.90
CA LYS A 85 -9.54 4.34 -15.26
C LYS A 85 -9.76 5.63 -16.04
#